data_AF-A0A1T5ANE0-F1
#
_entry.id   AF-A0A1T5ANE0-F1
#
_cell.length_a   1.000
_cell.length_b   1.000
_cell.length_c   1.000
_cell.angle_alpha   90.00
_cell.angle_beta   90.00
_cell.angle_gamma   90.00
#
_symmetry.space_group_name_H-M   'P 1'
#
loop_
_entity.id
_entity.type
_entity.pdbx_description
1 polymer ?
#
loop_
_entity_poly.entity_id
_entity_poly.type
_entity_poly.pdbx_seq_one_letter_code
_entity_poly.pdbx_strand_id
1 'polypeptide(L)'
;MCGACGRKVVSDPVLGPIRTLRQHLIVAQTINDASQSWPGAPKVAATSSGWLVSGPKGATEAVSTVEALWSTVLRGTSVVQWRGLRAAADLEAGELDSRDLALQVLTLGHEMARDSATEPDA
;
A
#
# COMPACT_ATOMS: atom_id res chain seq x y z
N MET A 1 9.52 2.02 20.38
CA MET A 1 8.39 2.76 21.00
C MET A 1 8.78 4.24 21.05
N CYS A 2 7.87 5.16 20.77
CA CYS A 2 8.15 6.59 20.92
C CYS A 2 8.00 6.97 22.41
N GLY A 3 9.09 7.39 23.05
CA GLY A 3 9.11 7.71 24.49
C GLY A 3 8.24 8.89 24.92
N ALA A 4 7.76 9.72 23.98
CA ALA A 4 6.96 10.91 24.27
C ALA A 4 5.43 10.67 24.16
N CYS A 5 4.97 9.71 23.37
CA CYS A 5 3.54 9.50 23.10
C CYS A 5 3.06 8.06 23.29
N GLY A 6 3.93 7.13 23.71
CA GLY A 6 3.57 5.74 23.99
C GLY A 6 3.18 4.91 22.76
N ARG A 7 3.21 5.49 21.55
CA ARG A 7 2.84 4.75 20.33
C ARG A 7 3.90 3.71 19.99
N LYS A 8 3.42 2.51 19.61
CA LYS A 8 4.24 1.46 19.01
C LYS A 8 4.81 2.01 17.69
N VAL A 9 6.10 2.31 17.69
CA VAL A 9 6.83 2.64 16.45
C VAL A 9 6.96 1.32 15.72
N VAL A 10 6.08 1.11 14.76
CA VAL A 10 6.24 0.01 13.81
C VAL A 10 7.24 0.50 12.78
N SER A 11 8.32 -0.24 12.55
CA SER A 11 9.22 0.09 11.46
C SER A 11 8.48 -0.14 10.14
N ASP A 12 8.47 0.87 9.27
CA ASP A 12 7.97 0.75 7.91
C ASP A 12 9.11 1.15 6.99
N PRO A 13 9.59 0.23 6.13
CA PRO A 13 10.76 0.49 5.29
C PRO A 13 10.51 1.58 4.25
N VAL A 14 9.25 1.88 3.92
CA VAL A 14 8.86 2.91 2.94
C VAL A 14 8.70 4.27 3.62
N LEU A 15 8.02 4.32 4.77
CA LEU A 15 7.76 5.60 5.47
C LEU A 15 8.84 5.99 6.49
N GLY A 16 9.69 5.06 6.89
CA GLY A 16 10.67 5.29 7.94
C GLY A 16 10.05 5.53 9.34
N PRO A 17 10.85 6.05 10.29
CA PRO A 17 10.44 6.19 11.68
C PRO A 17 9.52 7.39 11.95
N ILE A 18 9.54 8.41 11.08
CA ILE A 18 8.71 9.61 11.19
C ILE A 18 7.63 9.52 10.13
N ARG A 19 6.37 9.46 10.58
CA ARG A 19 5.22 9.33 9.69
C ARG A 19 4.27 10.49 9.85
N THR A 20 3.94 11.11 8.74
CA THR A 20 2.98 12.22 8.68
C THR A 20 1.65 11.75 8.13
N LEU A 21 0.57 12.44 8.49
CA LEU A 21 -0.75 12.16 7.90
C LEU A 21 -0.71 12.33 6.37
N ARG A 22 0.06 13.29 5.87
CA ARG A 22 0.26 13.51 4.43
C ARG A 22 0.83 12.26 3.75
N GLN A 23 1.87 11.65 4.32
CA GLN A 23 2.43 10.40 3.79
C GLN A 23 1.40 9.27 3.81
N HIS A 24 0.62 9.12 4.88
CA HIS A 24 -0.46 8.12 4.91
C HIS A 24 -1.51 8.36 3.81
N LEU A 25 -1.86 9.62 3.53
CA LEU A 25 -2.77 9.97 2.45
C LEU A 25 -2.20 9.65 1.06
N ILE A 26 -0.92 10.00 0.82
CA ILE A 26 -0.24 9.69 -0.45
C ILE A 26 -0.23 8.18 -0.70
N VAL A 27 0.12 7.37 0.31
CA VAL A 27 0.11 5.91 0.19
C VAL A 27 -1.30 5.39 -0.12
N ALA A 28 -2.32 5.87 0.59
CA ALA A 28 -3.70 5.43 0.36
C ALA A 28 -4.17 5.76 -1.06
N GLN A 29 -3.90 6.98 -1.53
CA GLN A 29 -4.26 7.44 -2.86
C GLN A 29 -3.56 6.60 -3.93
N THR A 30 -2.25 6.43 -3.81
CA THR A 30 -1.43 5.63 -4.74
C THR A 30 -1.98 4.21 -4.92
N ILE A 31 -2.38 3.54 -3.83
CA ILE A 31 -2.90 2.17 -3.90
C ILE A 31 -4.32 2.13 -4.46
N ASN A 32 -5.17 3.11 -4.13
CA ASN A 32 -6.50 3.21 -4.71
C ASN A 32 -6.43 3.41 -6.24
N ASP A 33 -5.55 4.29 -6.71
CA ASP A 33 -5.37 4.57 -8.13
C ASP A 33 -4.81 3.35 -8.88
N ALA A 34 -3.78 2.72 -8.29
CA ALA A 34 -3.21 1.47 -8.77
C ALA A 34 -4.24 0.35 -8.95
N SER A 35 -5.22 0.28 -8.04
CA SER A 35 -6.22 -0.79 -8.00
C SER A 35 -7.56 -0.42 -8.62
N GLN A 36 -7.74 0.81 -9.12
CA GLN A 36 -9.03 1.32 -9.59
C GLN A 36 -9.67 0.45 -10.68
N SER A 37 -8.86 -0.19 -11.53
CA SER A 37 -9.33 -1.05 -12.62
C SER A 37 -9.64 -2.49 -12.21
N TRP A 38 -9.43 -2.86 -10.94
CA TRP A 38 -9.60 -4.23 -10.48
C TRP A 38 -11.06 -4.55 -10.14
N PRO A 39 -11.61 -5.68 -10.62
CA PRO A 39 -12.87 -6.22 -10.14
C PRO A 39 -12.87 -6.37 -8.61
N GLY A 40 -13.74 -5.63 -7.93
CA GLY A 40 -13.79 -5.64 -6.46
C GLY A 40 -12.60 -4.94 -5.79
N ALA A 41 -12.05 -3.90 -6.44
CA ALA A 41 -10.91 -3.12 -5.99
C ALA A 41 -10.98 -2.82 -4.47
N PRO A 42 -9.88 -3.07 -3.73
CA PRO A 42 -9.82 -2.72 -2.32
C PRO A 42 -9.91 -1.20 -2.17
N LYS A 43 -10.61 -0.75 -1.14
CA LYS A 43 -10.65 0.67 -0.78
C LYS A 43 -9.77 0.92 0.43
N VAL A 44 -8.77 1.78 0.25
CA VAL A 44 -7.81 2.14 1.29
C VAL A 44 -8.14 3.54 1.82
N ALA A 45 -8.26 3.66 3.14
CA ALA A 45 -8.45 4.93 3.83
C ALA A 45 -7.30 5.18 4.82
N ALA A 46 -6.69 6.35 4.76
CA ALA A 46 -5.65 6.76 5.69
C ALA A 46 -6.23 7.11 7.07
N THR A 47 -5.48 6.75 8.12
CA THR A 47 -5.76 7.10 9.51
C THR A 47 -4.52 7.74 10.14
N SER A 48 -4.63 8.23 11.38
CA SER A 48 -3.48 8.76 12.12
C SER A 48 -2.38 7.73 12.41
N SER A 49 -2.67 6.44 12.30
CA SER A 49 -1.76 5.35 12.69
C SER A 49 -1.45 4.35 11.57
N GLY A 50 -1.99 4.53 10.37
CA GLY A 50 -1.87 3.58 9.27
C GLY A 50 -3.08 3.66 8.35
N TRP A 51 -3.64 2.52 7.97
CA TRP A 51 -4.71 2.43 6.97
C TRP A 51 -5.80 1.45 7.35
N LEU A 52 -7.00 1.70 6.85
CA LEU A 52 -8.09 0.75 6.80
C LEU A 52 -8.25 0.26 5.36
N VAL A 53 -8.26 -1.05 5.17
CA VAL A 53 -8.45 -1.71 3.87
C VAL A 53 -9.81 -2.37 3.87
N SER A 54 -10.67 -1.98 2.93
CA SER A 54 -11.96 -2.62 2.72
C SER A 54 -11.88 -3.54 1.52
N GLY A 55 -12.07 -4.83 1.73
CA GLY A 55 -12.08 -5.82 0.67
C GLY A 55 -13.45 -5.94 -0.02
N PRO A 56 -13.54 -6.68 -1.14
CA PRO A 56 -14.77 -6.83 -1.92
C PRO A 56 -15.93 -7.48 -1.15
N LYS A 57 -15.64 -8.24 -0.09
CA LYS A 57 -16.64 -8.87 0.79
C LYS A 57 -17.10 -7.96 1.95
N GLY A 58 -16.70 -6.68 1.96
CA GLY A 58 -17.04 -5.72 3.02
C GLY A 58 -16.26 -5.89 4.33
N ALA A 59 -15.34 -6.85 4.41
CA ALA A 59 -14.43 -6.97 5.53
C ALA A 59 -13.45 -5.78 5.53
N THR A 60 -13.30 -5.14 6.68
CA THR A 60 -12.34 -4.05 6.89
C THR A 60 -11.20 -4.51 7.80
N GLU A 61 -9.97 -4.30 7.36
CA GLU A 61 -8.76 -4.65 8.11
C GLU A 61 -7.92 -3.40 8.39
N ALA A 62 -7.46 -3.24 9.63
CA ALA A 62 -6.59 -2.15 10.04
C ALA A 62 -5.13 -2.59 9.97
N VAL A 63 -4.33 -1.86 9.20
CA VAL A 63 -2.90 -2.16 8.96
C VAL A 63 -2.05 -0.93 9.24
N SER A 64 -0.81 -1.16 9.69
CA SER A 64 0.09 -0.09 10.12
C SER A 64 1.41 -0.04 9.34
N THR A 65 1.58 -0.83 8.28
CA THR A 65 2.75 -0.75 7.38
C THR A 65 2.33 -0.84 5.93
N VAL A 66 3.11 -0.25 5.02
CA VAL A 66 2.90 -0.37 3.56
C VAL A 66 2.99 -1.83 3.11
N GLU A 67 3.86 -2.62 3.74
CA GLU A 67 3.97 -4.07 3.50
C GLU A 67 2.68 -4.82 3.90
N ALA A 68 2.17 -4.62 5.12
CA ALA A 68 0.93 -5.26 5.57
C ALA A 68 -0.28 -4.82 4.73
N LEU A 69 -0.26 -3.56 4.28
CA LEU A 69 -1.24 -3.01 3.36
C LEU A 69 -1.22 -3.74 2.02
N TRP A 70 -0.05 -3.88 1.38
CA TRP A 70 0.06 -4.65 0.14
C TRP A 70 -0.28 -6.12 0.32
N SER A 71 0.14 -6.77 1.40
CA SER A 71 -0.26 -8.15 1.71
C SER A 71 -1.78 -8.29 1.76
N THR A 72 -2.48 -7.35 2.40
CA THR A 72 -3.94 -7.36 2.51
C THR A 72 -4.61 -7.15 1.16
N VAL A 73 -4.11 -6.21 0.37
CA VAL A 73 -4.57 -5.91 -0.99
C VAL A 73 -4.36 -7.11 -1.93
N LEU A 74 -3.22 -7.80 -1.81
CA LEU A 74 -2.85 -8.96 -2.60
C LEU A 74 -3.71 -10.19 -2.28
N ARG A 75 -4.08 -10.42 -1.01
CA ARG A 75 -4.98 -11.54 -0.63
C ARG A 75 -6.32 -11.53 -1.37
N GLY A 76 -6.80 -10.35 -1.76
CA GLY A 76 -8.07 -10.18 -2.47
C GLY A 76 -7.96 -10.17 -4.01
N THR A 77 -6.75 -10.26 -4.56
CA THR A 77 -6.45 -9.92 -5.96
C THR A 77 -5.72 -11.07 -6.67
N SER A 78 -6.00 -11.29 -7.96
CA SER A 78 -5.29 -12.27 -8.79
C SER A 78 -4.02 -11.69 -9.44
N VAL A 79 -2.99 -12.52 -9.65
CA VAL A 79 -1.68 -12.12 -10.23
C VAL A 79 -1.80 -11.44 -11.60
N VAL A 80 -2.87 -11.71 -12.37
CA VAL A 80 -3.12 -11.11 -13.69
C VAL A 80 -3.42 -9.61 -13.62
N GLN A 81 -4.07 -9.15 -12.54
CA GLN A 81 -4.48 -7.76 -12.36
C GLN A 81 -3.30 -6.80 -12.09
N TRP A 82 -2.16 -7.34 -11.65
CA TRP A 82 -0.97 -6.58 -11.29
C TRP A 82 -0.08 -6.16 -12.46
N ARG A 83 -0.13 -6.87 -13.60
CA ARG A 83 0.72 -6.52 -14.78
C ARG A 83 0.44 -5.12 -15.33
N GLY A 84 -0.73 -4.54 -15.01
CA GLY A 84 -1.11 -3.18 -15.41
C GLY A 84 -0.53 -2.05 -14.57
N LEU A 85 0.02 -2.31 -13.38
CA LEU A 85 0.40 -1.25 -12.43
C LEU A 85 1.57 -0.37 -12.90
N ARG A 86 2.48 -0.92 -13.71
CA ARG A 86 3.63 -0.16 -14.22
C ARG A 86 3.21 0.99 -15.13
N ALA A 87 2.08 0.87 -15.82
CA ALA A 87 1.55 1.93 -16.70
C ALA A 87 0.90 3.08 -15.92
N ALA A 88 0.43 2.84 -14.69
CA ALA A 88 -0.19 3.86 -13.84
C ALA A 88 0.86 4.75 -13.14
N ALA A 89 2.04 4.21 -12.84
CA ALA A 89 3.14 4.93 -12.19
C ALA A 89 3.69 6.11 -13.02
N ASP A 90 3.45 6.12 -14.33
CA ASP A 90 4.01 7.11 -15.26
C ASP A 90 3.16 8.40 -15.39
N LEU A 91 1.95 8.46 -14.83
CA LEU A 91 0.97 9.53 -15.11
C LEU A 91 0.81 10.61 -14.04
N GLU A 92 1.35 10.46 -12.82
CA GLU A 92 1.12 11.43 -11.73
C GLU A 92 2.27 12.46 -11.62
N ALA A 93 2.00 13.68 -12.08
CA ALA A 93 2.87 14.83 -11.92
C ALA A 93 2.55 15.60 -10.61
N GLY A 94 3.26 15.24 -9.54
CA GLY A 94 3.24 15.95 -8.25
C GLY A 94 4.64 16.27 -7.73
N GLU A 95 4.73 17.01 -6.61
CA GLU A 95 5.98 17.34 -5.90
C GLU A 95 6.94 16.14 -5.83
N LEU A 96 8.24 16.37 -6.10
CA LEU A 96 9.27 15.31 -6.17
C LEU A 96 9.22 14.33 -4.99
N ASP A 97 9.03 14.82 -3.76
CA ASP A 97 8.93 13.98 -2.56
C ASP A 97 7.68 13.06 -2.55
N SER A 98 6.56 13.54 -3.08
CA SER A 98 5.32 12.74 -3.19
C SER A 98 5.42 11.70 -4.31
N ARG A 99 6.09 12.04 -5.42
CA ARG A 99 6.34 11.10 -6.53
C ARG A 99 7.32 10.00 -6.11
N ASP A 100 8.37 10.35 -5.38
CA ASP A 100 9.34 9.38 -4.86
C ASP A 100 8.68 8.40 -3.89
N LEU A 101 7.79 8.90 -3.01
CA LEU A 101 7.03 8.04 -2.10
C LEU A 101 6.05 7.13 -2.85
N ALA A 102 5.29 7.66 -3.80
CA ALA A 102 4.37 6.86 -4.60
C ALA A 102 5.11 5.74 -5.37
N LEU A 103 6.27 6.06 -5.95
CA LEU A 103 7.10 5.08 -6.65
C LEU A 103 7.62 3.99 -5.70
N GLN A 104 8.06 4.34 -4.50
CA GLN A 104 8.50 3.36 -3.49
C GLN A 104 7.36 2.42 -3.08
N VAL A 105 6.15 2.96 -2.87
CA VAL A 105 4.95 2.18 -2.56
C VAL A 105 4.65 1.19 -3.69
N LEU A 106 4.64 1.65 -4.93
CA LEU A 106 4.36 0.80 -6.10
C LEU A 106 5.44 -0.25 -6.32
N THR A 107 6.71 0.11 -6.13
CA THR A 107 7.86 -0.80 -6.25
C THR A 107 7.74 -1.94 -5.25
N LEU A 108 7.47 -1.64 -3.98
CA LEU A 108 7.28 -2.68 -2.95
C LEU A 108 6.12 -3.61 -3.29
N GLY A 109 4.98 -3.07 -3.73
CA GLY A 109 3.83 -3.89 -4.14
C GLY A 109 4.16 -4.82 -5.31
N HIS A 110 4.96 -4.35 -6.26
CA HIS A 110 5.43 -5.16 -7.38
C HIS A 110 6.37 -6.29 -6.94
N GLU A 111 7.31 -6.01 -6.05
CA GLU A 111 8.23 -7.01 -5.50
C GLU A 111 7.46 -8.12 -4.76
N MET A 112 6.55 -7.74 -3.85
CA MET A 112 5.72 -8.68 -3.10
C MET A 112 4.84 -9.55 -4.02
N ALA A 113 4.30 -8.98 -5.09
CA ALA A 113 3.50 -9.72 -6.06
C ALA A 113 4.32 -10.76 -6.84
N ARG A 114 5.60 -10.48 -7.12
CA ARG A 114 6.52 -11.42 -7.78
C ARG A 114 6.89 -12.57 -6.87
N ASP A 115 7.19 -12.29 -5.61
CA ASP A 115 7.53 -13.31 -4.62
C ASP A 115 6.34 -14.26 -4.40
N SER A 116 5.12 -13.70 -4.30
CA SER A 116 3.88 -14.48 -4.16
C SER A 116 3.58 -15.37 -5.39
N ALA A 117 4.12 -15.04 -6.57
CA ALA A 117 3.96 -15.85 -7.78
C ALA A 117 5.02 -16.96 -7.91
N THR A 118 6.06 -16.94 -7.07
CA THR A 118 7.22 -17.85 -7.12
C THR A 118 7.14 -18.95 -6.04
N GLU A 119 6.08 -18.98 -5.22
CA GLU A 119 5.74 -20.13 -4.38
C GLU A 119 4.71 -21.03 -5.10
N PRO A 120 5.14 -22.01 -5.92
CA PRO A 120 4.29 -23.12 -6.30
C PRO A 120 4.17 -24.09 -5.12
N ASP A 121 2.92 -24.43 -4.78
CA ASP A 121 2.45 -25.70 -4.18
C ASP A 121 3.50 -26.52 -3.40
N ALA A 122 3.41 -26.49 -2.07
CA ALA A 122 4.03 -27.47 -1.18
C ALA A 122 2.96 -28.32 -0.49
#